data_AF-A0A7S8ICH4-F1
#
_entry.id   AF-A0A7S8ICH4-F1
#
_cell.length_a   1.000
_cell.length_b   1.000
_cell.length_c   1.000
_cell.angle_alpha   90.00
_cell.angle_beta   90.00
_cell.angle_gamma   90.00
#
_symmetry.space_group_name_H-M   'P 1'
#
loop_
_entity.id
_entity.type
_entity.pdbx_description
1 polymer ?
#
loop_
_entity_poly.entity_id
_entity_poly.type
_entity_poly.pdbx_seq_one_letter_code
_entity_poly.pdbx_strand_id
1 'polypeptide(L)'
;MAQTTQKQGWHVANWGTLGWLETGVKAIGIIVGLLAFTQTISTGTIGLADVPHGISVIIMALLTLFVLGSILLRAQQREVVSLIFAIANALGHAGMLYYLLYTPEGQVLPIMFGIAYVLGELVKQRFLITSGYTEMGQQTPQMLMFSRGLMVVYVVLVVAVLL
;
A
#
# COMPACT_ATOMS: atom_id res chain seq x y z
N MET A 1 -7.85 1.30 38.37
CA MET A 1 -9.16 0.91 37.81
C MET A 1 -8.93 0.41 36.40
N ALA A 2 -9.15 -0.87 36.11
CA ALA A 2 -9.00 -1.40 34.76
C ALA A 2 -10.12 -0.84 33.88
N GLN A 3 -9.77 -0.03 32.88
CA GLN A 3 -10.72 0.36 31.84
C GLN A 3 -11.09 -0.91 31.05
N THR A 4 -12.32 -1.38 31.23
CA THR A 4 -12.90 -2.42 30.39
C THR A 4 -13.05 -1.83 28.99
N THR A 5 -12.13 -2.17 28.09
CA THR A 5 -12.27 -1.88 26.66
C THR A 5 -13.53 -2.59 26.16
N GLN A 6 -14.62 -1.83 25.99
CA GLN A 6 -15.82 -2.32 25.32
C GLN A 6 -15.39 -2.93 23.97
N LYS A 7 -15.76 -4.19 23.72
CA LYS A 7 -15.51 -4.83 22.42
C LYS A 7 -16.28 -4.06 21.36
N GLN A 8 -15.59 -3.21 20.60
CA GLN A 8 -16.16 -2.48 19.49
C GLN A 8 -16.69 -3.47 18.44
N GLY A 9 -17.94 -3.28 17.99
CA GLY A 9 -18.53 -4.08 16.92
C GLY A 9 -17.94 -3.73 15.55
N TRP A 10 -18.36 -4.47 14.52
CA TRP A 10 -18.08 -4.05 13.14
C TRP A 10 -18.73 -2.70 12.87
N HIS A 11 -17.98 -1.79 12.28
CA HIS A 11 -18.43 -0.43 12.00
C HIS A 11 -17.90 0.08 10.67
N VAL A 12 -18.54 1.14 10.18
CA VAL A 12 -18.04 1.96 9.07
C VAL A 12 -17.60 3.28 9.67
N ALA A 13 -16.33 3.61 9.52
CA ALA A 13 -15.78 4.83 10.08
C ALA A 13 -16.06 6.05 9.18
N ASN A 14 -16.23 7.23 9.78
CA ASN A 14 -16.42 8.48 9.05
C ASN A 14 -15.06 9.18 8.87
N TRP A 15 -14.46 9.02 7.70
CA TRP A 15 -13.11 9.52 7.41
C TRP A 15 -13.05 10.94 6.84
N GLY A 16 -14.21 11.54 6.57
CA GLY A 16 -14.30 12.83 5.87
C GLY A 16 -13.70 12.81 4.46
N THR A 17 -13.69 13.97 3.81
CA THR A 17 -13.27 14.10 2.40
C THR A 17 -11.82 13.70 2.15
N LEU A 18 -10.91 14.05 3.07
CA LEU A 18 -9.48 13.75 2.88
C LEU A 18 -9.15 12.26 3.04
N GLY A 19 -9.87 11.52 3.90
CA GLY A 19 -9.73 10.07 3.98
C GLY A 19 -10.17 9.39 2.69
N TRP A 20 -11.31 9.81 2.12
CA TRP A 20 -11.75 9.31 0.82
C TRP A 20 -10.81 9.67 -0.32
N LEU A 21 -10.19 10.86 -0.28
CA LEU A 21 -9.19 11.25 -1.26
C LEU A 21 -7.95 10.35 -1.17
N GLU A 22 -7.45 10.05 0.03
CA GLU A 22 -6.34 9.10 0.21
C GLU A 22 -6.70 7.74 -0.39
N THR A 23 -7.88 7.22 -0.03
CA THR A 23 -8.39 5.93 -0.54
C THR A 23 -8.47 5.93 -2.06
N GLY A 24 -9.01 6.99 -2.67
CA GLY A 24 -9.14 7.12 -4.12
C GLY A 24 -7.79 7.15 -4.84
N VAL A 25 -6.83 7.94 -4.33
CA VAL A 25 -5.49 8.02 -4.91
C VAL A 25 -4.78 6.66 -4.82
N LYS A 26 -4.84 5.98 -3.67
CA LYS A 26 -4.24 4.65 -3.52
C LYS A 26 -4.96 3.58 -4.34
N ALA A 27 -6.28 3.71 -4.54
CA ALA A 27 -7.04 2.81 -5.41
C ALA A 27 -6.51 2.81 -6.85
N ILE A 28 -5.97 3.92 -7.35
CA ILE A 28 -5.26 3.96 -8.65
C ILE A 28 -4.05 3.01 -8.61
N GLY A 29 -3.24 3.06 -7.56
CA GLY A 29 -2.12 2.14 -7.37
C GLY A 29 -2.57 0.67 -7.29
N ILE A 30 -3.67 0.40 -6.60
CA ILE A 30 -4.27 -0.95 -6.56
C ILE A 30 -4.66 -1.41 -7.96
N ILE A 31 -5.37 -0.58 -8.73
CA ILE A 31 -5.77 -0.89 -10.11
C ILE A 31 -4.53 -1.16 -10.97
N VAL A 32 -3.49 -0.34 -10.88
CA VAL A 32 -2.22 -0.54 -11.60
C VAL A 32 -1.59 -1.89 -11.24
N GLY A 33 -1.56 -2.25 -9.96
CA GLY A 33 -1.05 -3.55 -9.51
C GLY A 33 -1.85 -4.75 -10.04
N LEU A 34 -3.18 -4.63 -10.09
CA LEU A 34 -4.06 -5.64 -10.67
C LEU A 34 -3.90 -5.73 -12.20
N LEU A 35 -3.76 -4.60 -12.90
CA LEU A 35 -3.47 -4.57 -14.34
C LEU A 35 -2.13 -5.25 -14.64
N ALA A 36 -1.11 -4.98 -13.82
CA ALA A 36 0.21 -5.61 -13.93
C ALA A 36 0.11 -7.13 -13.83
N PHE A 37 -0.69 -7.65 -12.89
CA PHE A 37 -0.97 -9.08 -12.79
C PHE A 37 -1.62 -9.64 -14.07
N THR A 38 -2.68 -8.99 -14.56
CA THR A 38 -3.41 -9.46 -15.75
C THR A 38 -2.54 -9.47 -17.01
N GLN A 39 -1.71 -8.44 -17.19
CA GLN A 39 -0.77 -8.38 -18.31
C GLN A 39 0.25 -9.52 -18.22
N THR A 40 0.78 -9.78 -17.03
CA THR A 40 1.78 -10.84 -16.83
C THR A 40 1.24 -12.23 -17.13
N ILE A 41 0.02 -12.55 -16.69
CA ILE A 41 -0.57 -13.88 -16.97
C ILE A 41 -0.69 -14.11 -18.48
N SER A 42 -0.91 -13.05 -19.26
CA SER A 42 -1.04 -13.17 -20.71
C SER A 42 0.29 -13.28 -21.47
N THR A 43 1.42 -12.87 -20.88
CA THR A 43 2.70 -12.71 -21.60
C THR A 43 3.93 -13.27 -20.89
N GLY A 44 3.82 -13.75 -19.65
CA GLY A 44 4.97 -14.02 -18.78
C GLY A 44 5.69 -15.33 -19.10
N THR A 45 6.98 -15.24 -19.41
CA THR A 45 7.92 -16.37 -19.39
C THR A 45 8.80 -16.25 -18.14
N ILE A 46 9.01 -17.34 -17.41
CA ILE A 46 9.84 -17.33 -16.18
C ILE A 46 11.29 -17.01 -16.55
N GLY A 47 11.77 -15.82 -16.17
CA GLY A 47 13.14 -15.36 -16.37
C GLY A 47 13.82 -15.01 -15.04
N LEU A 48 13.99 -16.00 -14.15
CA LEU A 48 14.62 -15.79 -12.83
C LEU A 48 16.14 -15.54 -12.92
N ALA A 49 16.78 -15.88 -14.04
CA ALA A 49 18.23 -15.88 -14.17
C ALA A 49 18.85 -14.49 -14.39
N ASP A 50 18.09 -13.52 -14.90
CA ASP A 50 18.60 -12.19 -15.30
C ASP A 50 17.62 -11.07 -14.91
N VAL A 51 17.18 -10.98 -13.65
CA VAL A 51 16.22 -9.95 -13.22
C VAL A 51 16.94 -8.59 -13.13
N PRO A 52 16.75 -7.64 -14.07
CA PRO A 52 17.45 -6.36 -14.08
C PRO A 52 17.13 -5.50 -12.84
N HIS A 53 16.00 -5.81 -12.18
CA HIS A 53 15.45 -5.05 -11.06
C HIS A 53 15.35 -5.87 -9.76
N GLY A 54 16.37 -6.68 -9.44
CA GLY A 54 16.38 -7.52 -8.23
C GLY A 54 16.10 -6.74 -6.93
N ILE A 55 16.60 -5.51 -6.81
CA ILE A 55 16.32 -4.63 -5.66
C ILE A 55 14.82 -4.26 -5.61
N SER A 56 14.22 -3.91 -6.74
CA SER A 56 12.78 -3.57 -6.83
C SER A 56 11.90 -4.75 -6.44
N VAL A 57 12.28 -5.97 -6.81
CA VAL A 57 11.60 -7.21 -6.38
C VAL A 57 11.69 -7.37 -4.86
N ILE A 58 12.86 -7.19 -4.26
CA ILE A 58 13.04 -7.29 -2.80
C ILE A 58 12.19 -6.23 -2.09
N ILE A 59 12.22 -4.98 -2.55
CA ILE A 59 11.41 -3.89 -1.99
C ILE A 59 9.92 -4.24 -2.09
N MET A 60 9.45 -4.70 -3.25
CA MET A 60 8.04 -5.07 -3.41
C MET A 60 7.65 -6.29 -2.59
N ALA A 61 8.53 -7.27 -2.43
CA ALA A 61 8.28 -8.42 -1.57
C ALA A 61 8.07 -7.97 -0.11
N LEU A 62 8.95 -7.09 0.39
CA LEU A 62 8.83 -6.52 1.73
C LEU A 62 7.55 -5.70 1.89
N LEU A 63 7.25 -4.79 0.95
CA LEU A 63 6.01 -4.02 0.95
C LEU A 63 4.77 -4.92 0.95
N THR A 64 4.79 -6.00 0.15
CA THR A 64 3.72 -7.00 0.09
C THR A 64 3.49 -7.66 1.46
N LEU A 65 4.56 -8.04 2.16
CA LEU A 65 4.46 -8.60 3.52
C LEU A 65 3.88 -7.58 4.52
N PHE A 66 4.30 -6.32 4.45
CA PHE A 66 3.75 -5.26 5.31
C PHE A 66 2.25 -5.07 5.10
N VAL A 67 1.77 -5.06 3.85
CA VAL A 67 0.34 -4.88 3.57
C VAL A 67 -0.50 -6.10 3.94
N LEU A 68 0.06 -7.32 3.85
CA LEU A 68 -0.59 -8.51 4.40
C LEU A 68 -0.76 -8.40 5.92
N GLY A 69 0.26 -7.94 6.64
CA GLY A 69 0.17 -7.65 8.07
C GLY A 69 -0.90 -6.60 8.40
N SER A 70 -1.09 -5.61 7.52
CA SER A 70 -2.11 -4.58 7.70
C SER A 70 -3.54 -5.13 7.71
N ILE A 71 -3.82 -6.23 6.99
CA ILE A 71 -5.15 -6.88 7.00
C ILE A 71 -5.50 -7.34 8.41
N LEU A 72 -4.56 -7.92 9.15
CA LEU A 72 -4.79 -8.38 10.52
C LEU A 72 -5.11 -7.22 11.44
N LEU A 73 -4.41 -6.09 11.29
CA LEU A 73 -4.68 -4.88 12.06
C LEU A 73 -6.08 -4.33 11.76
N ARG A 74 -6.49 -4.27 10.48
CA ARG A 74 -7.84 -3.81 10.09
C ARG A 74 -8.94 -4.76 10.57
N ALA A 75 -8.68 -6.07 10.55
CA ALA A 75 -9.60 -7.05 11.10
C ALA A 75 -9.78 -6.91 12.62
N GLN A 76 -8.71 -6.60 13.36
CA GLN A 76 -8.78 -6.32 14.80
C GLN A 76 -9.57 -5.04 15.11
N GLN A 77 -9.44 -4.01 14.26
CA GLN A 77 -10.18 -2.76 14.36
C GLN A 77 -11.67 -2.90 14.00
N ARG A 78 -12.03 -3.98 13.30
CA ARG A 78 -13.40 -4.27 12.86
C ARG A 78 -14.02 -3.11 12.07
N GLU A 79 -13.22 -2.48 11.24
CA GLU A 79 -13.68 -1.42 10.35
C GLU A 79 -13.80 -2.01 8.93
N VAL A 80 -15.02 -1.98 8.39
CA VAL A 80 -15.38 -2.77 7.20
C VAL A 80 -14.66 -2.26 5.95
N VAL A 81 -14.65 -0.95 5.74
CA VAL A 81 -14.21 -0.38 4.46
C VAL A 81 -12.67 -0.43 4.35
N SER A 82 -11.96 -0.17 5.44
CA SER A 82 -10.50 -0.31 5.56
C SER A 82 -10.05 -1.76 5.45
N LEU A 83 -10.84 -2.74 5.92
CA LEU A 83 -10.53 -4.15 5.72
C LEU A 83 -10.65 -4.53 4.24
N ILE A 84 -11.75 -4.14 3.58
CA ILE A 84 -11.93 -4.36 2.13
C ILE A 84 -10.78 -3.70 1.36
N PHE A 85 -10.47 -2.45 1.70
CA PHE A 85 -9.36 -1.73 1.11
C PHE A 85 -8.02 -2.42 1.35
N ALA A 86 -7.73 -2.90 2.56
CA ALA A 86 -6.49 -3.61 2.87
C ALA A 86 -6.33 -4.92 2.08
N ILE A 87 -7.43 -5.65 1.87
CA ILE A 87 -7.44 -6.86 1.04
C ILE A 87 -7.14 -6.49 -0.43
N ALA A 88 -7.85 -5.51 -0.99
CA ALA A 88 -7.61 -5.04 -2.35
C ALA A 88 -6.18 -4.52 -2.52
N ASN A 89 -5.67 -3.81 -1.51
CA ASN A 89 -4.31 -3.28 -1.46
C ASN A 89 -3.28 -4.40 -1.49
N ALA A 90 -3.47 -5.47 -0.71
CA ALA A 90 -2.60 -6.64 -0.73
C ALA A 90 -2.62 -7.36 -2.09
N LEU A 91 -3.79 -7.49 -2.73
CA LEU A 91 -3.90 -8.07 -4.07
C LEU A 91 -3.16 -7.23 -5.12
N GLY A 92 -3.30 -5.90 -5.07
CA GLY A 92 -2.56 -5.00 -5.95
C GLY A 92 -1.04 -5.11 -5.77
N HIS A 93 -0.56 -5.20 -4.52
CA HIS A 93 0.86 -5.41 -4.23
C HIS A 93 1.37 -6.76 -4.72
N ALA A 94 0.63 -7.84 -4.46
CA ALA A 94 0.97 -9.17 -4.94
C ALA A 94 1.01 -9.22 -6.48
N GLY A 95 0.07 -8.54 -7.14
CA GLY A 95 0.05 -8.40 -8.59
C GLY A 95 1.25 -7.67 -9.15
N MET A 96 1.68 -6.58 -8.49
CA MET A 96 2.89 -5.85 -8.86
C MET A 96 4.17 -6.66 -8.61
N LEU A 97 4.24 -7.38 -7.49
CA LEU A 97 5.36 -8.28 -7.20
C LEU A 97 5.46 -9.39 -8.26
N TYR A 98 4.32 -9.99 -8.62
CA TYR A 98 4.25 -10.97 -9.71
C TYR A 98 4.73 -10.35 -11.02
N TYR A 99 4.27 -9.16 -11.38
CA TYR A 99 4.73 -8.47 -12.59
C TYR A 99 6.24 -8.27 -12.63
N LEU A 100 6.85 -7.78 -11.53
CA LEU A 100 8.31 -7.59 -11.47
C LEU A 100 9.10 -8.91 -11.58
N LEU A 101 8.53 -10.04 -11.15
CA LEU A 101 9.17 -11.36 -11.24
C LEU A 101 9.14 -11.97 -12.65
N TYR A 102 8.13 -11.63 -13.45
CA TYR A 102 7.85 -12.32 -14.72
C TYR A 102 7.82 -11.39 -15.95
N THR A 103 7.94 -10.07 -15.75
CA THR A 103 8.06 -9.05 -16.80
C THR A 103 9.22 -8.11 -16.47
N PRO A 104 10.48 -8.59 -16.49
CA PRO A 104 11.64 -7.83 -16.02
C PRO A 104 11.88 -6.52 -16.78
N GLU A 105 11.54 -6.45 -18.06
CA GLU A 105 11.70 -5.24 -18.89
C GLU A 105 10.60 -4.19 -18.65
N GLY A 106 9.57 -4.55 -17.87
CA GLY A 106 8.40 -3.73 -17.63
C GLY A 106 8.62 -2.68 -16.55
N GLN A 107 8.84 -1.41 -16.93
CA GLN A 107 9.11 -0.35 -15.96
C GLN A 107 7.90 0.56 -15.67
N VAL A 108 7.00 0.73 -16.65
CA VAL A 108 5.92 1.72 -16.58
C VAL A 108 4.95 1.45 -15.43
N LEU A 109 4.48 0.21 -15.28
CA LEU A 109 3.49 -0.12 -14.25
C LEU A 109 4.06 0.00 -12.82
N PRO A 110 5.27 -0.50 -12.50
CA PRO A 110 5.90 -0.26 -11.20
C PRO A 110 6.11 1.23 -10.89
N ILE A 111 6.49 2.04 -11.88
CA ILE A 111 6.65 3.50 -11.70
C ILE A 111 5.30 4.14 -11.39
N MET A 112 4.26 3.86 -12.18
CA MET A 112 2.91 4.38 -11.94
C MET A 112 2.38 3.96 -10.57
N PHE A 113 2.61 2.71 -10.18
CA PHE A 113 2.27 2.18 -8.87
C PHE A 113 2.97 2.98 -7.77
N GLY A 114 4.30 3.09 -7.83
CA GLY A 114 5.09 3.84 -6.84
C GLY A 114 4.65 5.29 -6.71
N ILE A 115 4.44 6.00 -7.83
CA ILE A 115 3.94 7.38 -7.84
C ILE A 115 2.56 7.47 -7.16
N ALA A 116 1.63 6.57 -7.47
CA ALA A 116 0.30 6.58 -6.85
C ALA A 116 0.38 6.42 -5.33
N TYR A 117 1.25 5.54 -4.81
CA TYR A 117 1.43 5.41 -3.37
C TYR A 117 2.16 6.58 -2.73
N VAL A 118 3.15 7.18 -3.39
CA VAL A 118 3.78 8.44 -2.92
C VAL A 118 2.74 9.54 -2.78
N LEU A 119 1.91 9.75 -3.80
CA LEU A 119 0.82 10.73 -3.76
C LEU A 119 -0.21 10.38 -2.67
N GLY A 120 -0.55 9.11 -2.52
CA GLY A 120 -1.44 8.65 -1.45
C GLY A 120 -0.89 8.94 -0.05
N GLU A 121 0.40 8.72 0.18
CA GLU A 121 1.05 9.06 1.46
C GLU A 121 1.13 10.57 1.69
N LEU A 122 1.29 11.40 0.65
CA LEU A 122 1.21 12.85 0.78
C LEU A 122 -0.19 13.31 1.20
N VAL A 123 -1.25 12.74 0.59
CA VAL A 123 -2.64 13.01 0.99
C VAL A 123 -2.88 12.55 2.43
N LYS A 124 -2.40 11.36 2.80
CA LYS A 124 -2.48 10.85 4.17
C LYS A 124 -1.83 11.79 5.17
N GLN A 125 -0.62 12.27 4.88
CA GLN A 125 0.07 13.21 5.77
C GLN A 125 -0.73 14.50 5.93
N ARG A 126 -1.31 15.03 4.84
CA ARG A 126 -2.19 16.21 4.93
C ARG A 126 -3.43 15.92 5.77
N PHE A 127 -4.06 14.77 5.60
CA PHE A 127 -5.17 14.31 6.43
C PHE A 127 -4.78 14.28 7.92
N LEU A 128 -3.70 13.59 8.27
CA LEU A 128 -3.24 13.45 9.66
C LEU A 128 -2.97 14.81 10.32
N ILE A 129 -2.32 15.72 9.60
CA ILE A 129 -2.02 17.08 10.09
C ILE A 129 -3.30 17.89 10.34
N THR A 130 -4.31 17.76 9.47
CA THR A 130 -5.49 18.63 9.49
C THR A 130 -6.63 18.10 10.35
N SER A 131 -6.75 16.78 10.51
CA SER A 131 -7.84 16.16 11.28
C SER A 131 -7.49 15.91 12.74
N GLY A 132 -6.19 15.85 13.09
CA GLY A 132 -5.74 15.38 14.39
C GLY A 132 -6.05 13.90 14.63
N TYR A 133 -6.30 13.13 13.56
CA TYR A 133 -6.60 11.71 13.64
C TYR A 133 -5.49 10.93 14.34
N THR A 134 -5.91 10.00 15.20
CA THR A 134 -5.06 9.08 15.95
C THR A 134 -5.64 7.68 15.86
N GLU A 135 -4.78 6.67 15.86
CA GLU A 135 -5.17 5.28 15.64
C GLU A 135 -4.33 4.35 16.51
N MET A 136 -4.96 3.38 17.19
CA MET A 136 -4.26 2.37 18.01
C MET A 136 -3.33 2.96 19.08
N GLY A 137 -3.69 4.11 19.66
CA GLY A 137 -2.85 4.81 20.64
C GLY A 137 -1.63 5.52 20.04
N GLN A 138 -1.47 5.50 18.71
CA GLN A 138 -0.43 6.27 18.04
C GLN A 138 -0.81 7.75 17.95
N GLN A 139 0.14 8.60 18.27
CA GLN A 139 -0.02 10.05 18.13
C GLN A 139 0.27 10.48 16.68
N THR A 140 -0.30 11.62 16.26
CA THR A 140 -0.10 12.17 14.91
C THR A 140 1.37 12.23 14.46
N PRO A 141 2.35 12.67 15.30
CA PRO A 141 3.76 12.68 14.88
C PRO A 141 4.33 11.28 14.55
N GLN A 142 3.92 10.25 15.29
CA GLN A 142 4.36 8.87 15.06
C GLN A 142 3.78 8.33 13.75
N MET A 143 2.49 8.59 13.50
CA MET A 143 1.83 8.20 12.26
C MET A 143 2.41 8.92 11.04
N LEU A 144 2.77 10.21 11.19
CA LEU A 144 3.45 10.98 10.15
C LEU A 144 4.85 10.43 9.85
N MET A 145 5.62 10.07 10.89
CA MET A 145 6.93 9.46 10.71
C MET A 145 6.82 8.12 9.96
N PHE A 146 5.87 7.27 10.34
CA PHE A 146 5.62 6.01 9.64
C PHE A 146 5.20 6.22 8.17
N SER A 147 4.27 7.15 7.92
CA SER A 147 3.82 7.51 6.58
C SER A 147 4.97 8.03 5.70
N ARG A 148 5.85 8.87 6.24
CA ARG A 148 7.05 9.35 5.53
C ARG A 148 8.03 8.21 5.25
N GLY A 149 8.21 7.29 6.18
CA GLY A 149 9.01 6.09 5.98
C GLY A 149 8.51 5.26 4.80
N LEU A 150 7.20 4.96 4.76
CA LEU A 150 6.58 4.26 3.64
C LEU A 150 6.73 5.04 2.32
N MET A 151 6.50 6.35 2.34
CA MET A 151 6.67 7.21 1.17
C MET A 151 8.10 7.13 0.61
N VAL A 152 9.12 7.18 1.47
CA VAL A 152 10.52 7.02 1.06
C VAL A 152 10.77 5.65 0.42
N VAL A 153 10.21 4.57 0.99
CA VAL A 153 10.34 3.22 0.40
C VAL A 153 9.74 3.18 -1.02
N TYR A 154 8.59 3.82 -1.26
CA TYR A 154 8.02 3.91 -2.61
C TYR A 154 8.85 4.79 -3.55
N VAL A 155 9.46 5.87 -3.07
CA VAL A 155 10.41 6.66 -3.88
C VAL A 155 11.62 5.80 -4.27
N VAL A 156 12.19 5.05 -3.33
CA VAL A 156 13.31 4.14 -3.59
C VAL A 156 12.90 3.04 -4.57
N LEU A 157 11.69 2.51 -4.48
CA LEU A 157 11.15 1.58 -5.48
C LEU A 157 11.17 2.21 -6.88
N VAL A 158 10.63 3.42 -7.05
CA VAL A 158 10.61 4.09 -8.35
C VAL A 158 12.02 4.30 -8.90
N VAL A 159 12.96 4.72 -8.06
CA VAL A 159 14.37 4.88 -8.44
C VAL A 159 14.99 3.54 -8.82
N ALA A 160 14.75 2.48 -8.05
CA ALA A 160 15.30 1.14 -8.30
C ALA A 160 14.74 0.49 -9.58
N VAL A 161 13.56 0.88 -10.04
CA VAL A 161 12.99 0.44 -11.33
C VAL A 161 13.64 1.17 -12.51
N LEU A 162 14.16 2.39 -12.29
CA LEU A 162 14.81 3.20 -13.33
C LEU A 162 16.30 2.88 -13.52
N LEU A 163 16.91 2.18 -12.55
CA LEU A 163 18.30 1.71 -12.58
C LEU A 163 18.36 0.28 -13.11
#